data_AF-A0AAV0GZB0-F1
#
_entry.id   AF-A0AAV0GZB0-F1
#
_cell.length_a   1.000
_cell.length_b   1.000
_cell.length_c   1.000
_cell.angle_alpha   90.00
_cell.angle_beta   90.00
_cell.angle_gamma   90.00
#
_symmetry.space_group_name_H-M   'P 1'
#
loop_
_entity.id
_entity.type
_entity.pdbx_description
1 polymer ?
#
loop_
_entity_poly.entity_id
_entity_poly.type
_entity_poly.pdbx_seq_one_letter_code
_entity_poly.pdbx_strand_id
1 'polypeptide(L)'
;MRLQNYGFRNFVGCGFGILLPMSGPVKMVGLSLGEKHFIKGGIDQNIRSDGRKRDYYRPIFVETGVIPQANGSARVRMGATEVIASVKAELGKPSALHPDKGKVVIFVDCSAVAEPTFEGRGGEELSAELSVALERCLLGGTSGAGAGIDLTSLIVAEGKICWDLYIDSLVISSDGNLLDALGASIKVPYDDPLDA
;
A
#
# COMPACT_ATOMS: atom_id res chain seq x y z
N MET A 1 51.63 -28.30 -34.61
CA MET A 1 51.31 -29.68 -35.03
C MET A 1 51.46 -30.57 -33.81
N ARG A 2 50.39 -31.25 -33.36
CA ARG A 2 50.33 -32.18 -32.20
C ARG A 2 50.62 -31.55 -30.81
N LEU A 3 49.68 -31.59 -29.86
CA LEU A 3 49.34 -32.66 -28.86
C LEU A 3 50.37 -32.73 -27.71
N GLN A 4 50.01 -32.41 -26.46
CA GLN A 4 49.53 -33.32 -25.38
C GLN A 4 50.61 -34.31 -24.87
N ASN A 5 50.85 -34.57 -23.57
CA ASN A 5 50.39 -34.02 -22.28
C ASN A 5 51.65 -33.92 -21.34
N TYR A 6 51.69 -33.95 -20.00
CA TYR A 6 50.77 -34.15 -18.85
C TYR A 6 51.40 -33.56 -17.56
N GLY A 7 50.65 -33.36 -16.48
CA GLY A 7 51.23 -32.91 -15.19
C GLY A 7 50.22 -32.65 -14.06
N PHE A 8 49.87 -33.69 -13.31
CA PHE A 8 48.91 -33.65 -12.18
C PHE A 8 49.19 -32.58 -11.11
N ARG A 9 48.14 -31.87 -10.68
CA ARG A 9 47.94 -31.56 -9.25
C ARG A 9 46.47 -31.29 -8.92
N ASN A 10 45.95 -31.98 -7.91
CA ASN A 10 44.57 -31.86 -7.46
C ASN A 10 44.37 -30.63 -6.56
N PHE A 11 43.21 -29.99 -6.64
CA PHE A 11 42.54 -29.49 -5.44
C PHE A 11 41.02 -29.61 -5.59
N VAL A 12 40.34 -30.14 -4.56
CA VAL A 12 38.91 -30.41 -4.59
C VAL A 12 38.16 -29.19 -4.04
N GLY A 13 37.52 -28.42 -4.92
CA GLY A 13 36.60 -27.35 -4.55
C GLY A 13 35.17 -27.79 -4.79
N CYS A 14 34.52 -28.42 -3.81
CA CYS A 14 33.11 -28.83 -3.90
C CYS A 14 32.18 -27.63 -3.69
N GLY A 15 32.19 -26.70 -4.65
CA GLY A 15 31.24 -25.59 -4.70
C GLY A 15 29.85 -26.11 -5.06
N PHE A 16 28.99 -26.27 -4.06
CA PHE A 16 27.61 -26.69 -4.25
C PHE A 16 26.84 -25.57 -4.95
N GLY A 17 26.85 -25.60 -6.29
CA GLY A 17 26.12 -24.66 -7.14
C GLY A 17 24.62 -24.90 -7.05
N ILE A 18 24.01 -24.45 -5.94
CA ILE A 18 22.56 -24.39 -5.79
C ILE A 18 22.08 -23.30 -6.75
N LEU A 19 21.77 -23.73 -7.98
CA LEU A 19 20.99 -22.97 -8.94
C LEU A 19 19.60 -22.80 -8.32
N LEU A 20 19.42 -21.73 -7.56
CA LEU A 20 18.10 -21.35 -7.04
C LEU A 20 17.13 -21.30 -8.24
N PRO A 21 15.99 -22.01 -8.18
CA PRO A 21 15.03 -21.95 -9.27
C PRO A 21 14.54 -20.51 -9.37
N MET A 22 14.82 -19.88 -10.52
CA MET A 22 14.26 -18.57 -10.86
C MET A 22 12.75 -18.60 -10.60
N SER A 23 12.27 -17.71 -9.74
CA SER A 23 10.86 -17.71 -9.32
C SER A 23 9.97 -17.55 -10.55
N GLY A 24 9.31 -18.64 -10.93
CA GLY A 24 8.26 -18.59 -11.95
C GLY A 24 7.13 -17.68 -11.48
N PRO A 25 6.40 -17.02 -12.39
CA PRO A 25 5.29 -16.16 -12.00
C PRO A 25 4.30 -16.95 -11.14
N VAL A 26 3.99 -16.42 -9.94
CA VAL A 26 3.06 -17.04 -9.01
C VAL A 26 1.73 -17.22 -9.73
N LYS A 27 1.34 -18.47 -9.98
CA LYS A 27 0.07 -18.77 -10.63
C LYS A 27 -1.06 -18.36 -9.69
N MET A 28 -1.72 -17.24 -9.99
CA MET A 28 -3.05 -16.95 -9.47
C MET A 28 -3.92 -18.20 -9.62
N VAL A 29 -4.41 -18.72 -8.50
CA VAL A 29 -5.27 -19.91 -8.47
C VAL A 29 -6.64 -19.50 -9.01
N GLY A 30 -6.82 -19.65 -10.32
CA GLY A 30 -8.04 -19.25 -11.00
C GLY A 30 -9.25 -20.05 -10.50
N LEU A 31 -10.27 -19.33 -10.00
CA LEU A 31 -11.51 -19.90 -9.45
C LEU A 31 -12.07 -21.04 -10.31
N SER A 32 -12.49 -22.13 -9.66
CA SER A 32 -13.15 -23.25 -10.31
C SER A 32 -14.51 -22.87 -10.91
N LEU A 33 -15.05 -23.76 -11.75
CA LEU A 33 -16.40 -23.57 -12.31
C LEU A 33 -17.47 -23.56 -11.21
N GLY A 34 -17.29 -24.34 -10.14
CA GLY A 34 -18.21 -24.36 -8.99
C GLY A 34 -18.24 -23.04 -8.24
N GLU A 35 -17.08 -22.49 -7.89
CA GLU A 35 -16.97 -21.18 -7.21
C GLU A 35 -17.53 -20.06 -8.10
N LYS A 36 -17.23 -20.07 -9.40
CA LYS A 36 -17.79 -19.12 -10.37
C LYS A 36 -19.31 -19.19 -10.47
N HIS A 37 -19.92 -20.37 -10.35
CA HIS A 37 -21.38 -20.52 -10.32
C HIS A 37 -21.99 -20.11 -8.97
N PHE A 38 -21.33 -20.45 -7.85
CA PHE A 38 -21.75 -20.04 -6.51
C PHE A 38 -21.76 -18.51 -6.35
N ILE A 39 -20.69 -17.84 -6.77
CA ILE A 39 -20.59 -16.36 -6.72
C ILE A 39 -21.69 -15.71 -7.56
N LYS A 40 -21.97 -16.23 -8.77
CA LYS A 40 -23.08 -15.72 -9.62
C LYS A 40 -24.44 -15.89 -8.94
N GLY A 41 -24.75 -17.09 -8.43
CA GLY A 41 -26.02 -17.33 -7.72
C GLY A 41 -26.20 -16.46 -6.48
N GLY A 42 -25.13 -16.19 -5.73
CA GLY A 42 -25.14 -15.23 -4.62
C GLY A 42 -25.40 -13.79 -5.08
N ILE A 43 -24.78 -13.36 -6.19
CA ILE A 43 -25.05 -12.04 -6.79
C ILE A 43 -26.52 -11.90 -7.17
N ASP A 44 -27.13 -12.90 -7.81
CA ASP A 44 -28.54 -12.90 -8.19
C ASP A 44 -29.48 -12.84 -6.98
N GLN A 45 -29.10 -13.50 -5.88
CA GLN A 45 -29.83 -13.51 -4.61
C GLN A 45 -29.52 -12.31 -3.68
N ASN A 46 -28.68 -11.36 -4.12
CA ASN A 46 -28.17 -10.22 -3.34
C ASN A 46 -27.50 -10.64 -2.00
N ILE A 47 -26.78 -11.76 -1.99
CA ILE A 47 -26.08 -12.29 -0.81
C ILE A 47 -24.64 -12.71 -1.14
N ARG A 48 -23.71 -12.41 -0.24
CA ARG A 48 -22.28 -12.73 -0.33
C ARG A 48 -21.98 -14.04 0.40
N SER A 49 -20.79 -14.60 0.16
CA SER A 49 -20.30 -15.84 0.80
C SER A 49 -20.28 -15.80 2.34
N ASP A 50 -20.23 -14.61 2.93
CA ASP A 50 -20.25 -14.34 4.37
C ASP A 50 -21.62 -13.84 4.87
N GLY A 51 -22.69 -14.02 4.09
CA GLY A 51 -24.06 -13.67 4.46
C GLY A 51 -24.40 -12.17 4.36
N ARG A 52 -23.43 -11.29 4.06
CA ARG A 52 -23.71 -9.87 3.84
C ARG A 52 -24.48 -9.64 2.54
N LYS A 53 -25.28 -8.57 2.48
CA LYS A 53 -25.82 -8.04 1.22
C LYS A 53 -24.69 -7.46 0.35
N ARG A 54 -24.91 -7.31 -0.95
CA ARG A 54 -23.88 -6.77 -1.87
C ARG A 54 -23.41 -5.37 -1.45
N ASP A 55 -24.35 -4.55 -0.99
CA ASP A 55 -24.18 -3.11 -0.71
C ASP A 55 -23.53 -2.79 0.66
N TYR A 56 -23.16 -3.81 1.44
CA TYR A 56 -22.67 -3.66 2.82
C TYR A 56 -21.17 -3.98 2.93
N TYR A 57 -20.41 -3.10 3.59
CA TYR A 57 -18.99 -3.27 3.88
C TYR A 57 -18.69 -4.45 4.83
N ARG A 58 -17.42 -4.86 4.93
CA ARG A 58 -16.96 -5.75 6.02
C ARG A 58 -17.00 -4.97 7.35
N PRO A 59 -17.08 -5.64 8.52
CA PRO A 59 -16.88 -4.97 9.80
C PRO A 59 -15.55 -4.20 9.80
N ILE A 60 -15.61 -2.92 10.14
CA ILE A 60 -14.46 -2.00 10.18
C ILE A 60 -14.12 -1.77 11.66
N PHE A 61 -12.88 -2.02 12.02
CA PHE A 61 -12.30 -1.64 13.31
C PHE A 61 -11.20 -0.61 13.06
N VAL A 62 -11.12 0.39 13.93
CA VAL A 62 -10.17 1.50 13.82
C VAL A 62 -9.54 1.74 15.20
N GLU A 63 -8.22 1.81 15.23
CA GLU A 63 -7.40 2.12 16.42
C GLU A 63 -6.53 3.34 16.05
N THR A 64 -6.68 4.48 16.74
CA THR A 64 -5.84 5.68 16.52
C THR A 64 -4.70 5.77 17.53
N GLY A 65 -3.67 6.56 17.23
CA GLY A 65 -2.48 6.73 18.10
C GLY A 65 -1.53 5.53 18.18
N VAL A 66 -1.65 4.57 17.25
CA VAL A 66 -0.93 3.28 17.26
C VAL A 66 0.59 3.43 17.13
N ILE A 67 1.06 4.50 16.48
CA ILE A 67 2.47 4.86 16.37
C ILE A 67 2.69 6.19 17.13
N PRO A 68 3.11 6.16 18.41
CA PRO A 68 3.24 7.35 19.27
C PRO A 68 4.48 8.21 18.96
N GLN A 69 5.08 8.05 17.78
CA GLN A 69 6.18 8.86 17.24
C GLN A 69 5.78 9.58 15.94
N ALA A 70 4.59 9.30 15.41
CA ALA A 70 4.01 10.02 14.27
C ALA A 70 3.13 11.17 14.78
N ASN A 71 2.89 12.19 13.95
CA ASN A 71 1.99 13.29 14.28
C ASN A 71 0.52 12.84 14.29
N GLY A 72 0.18 11.89 13.42
CA GLY A 72 -1.07 11.15 13.47
C GLY A 72 -0.82 9.70 13.04
N SER A 73 -1.59 8.75 13.56
CA SER A 73 -1.53 7.36 13.08
C SER A 73 -2.83 6.62 13.34
N ALA A 74 -3.20 5.72 12.43
CA ALA A 74 -4.34 4.84 12.59
C ALA A 74 -4.07 3.45 12.00
N ARG A 75 -4.56 2.43 12.69
CA ARG A 75 -4.67 1.06 12.20
C ARG A 75 -6.12 0.79 11.86
N VAL A 76 -6.36 0.26 10.66
CA VAL A 76 -7.70 -0.08 10.18
C VAL A 76 -7.74 -1.54 9.80
N ARG A 77 -8.72 -2.27 10.35
CA ARG A 77 -9.00 -3.67 10.02
C ARG A 77 -10.39 -3.77 9.40
N MET A 78 -10.47 -4.15 8.13
CA MET A 78 -11.72 -4.36 7.39
C MET A 78 -11.94 -5.87 7.15
N GLY A 79 -12.45 -6.57 8.17
CA GLY A 79 -12.51 -8.03 8.18
C GLY A 79 -11.10 -8.64 8.32
N ALA A 80 -10.62 -9.35 7.30
CA ALA A 80 -9.28 -9.94 7.26
C ALA A 80 -8.23 -9.06 6.56
N THR A 81 -8.60 -7.88 6.06
CA THR A 81 -7.65 -6.86 5.58
C THR A 81 -7.20 -5.99 6.73
N GLU A 82 -5.89 -5.79 6.91
CA GLU A 82 -5.34 -4.91 7.94
C GLU A 82 -4.24 -4.01 7.37
N VAL A 83 -4.34 -2.71 7.68
CA VAL A 83 -3.38 -1.67 7.29
C VAL A 83 -3.07 -0.77 8.47
N ILE A 84 -1.89 -0.16 8.49
CA ILE A 84 -1.52 0.95 9.38
C ILE A 84 -1.07 2.12 8.52
N ALA A 85 -1.54 3.33 8.82
CA ALA A 85 -1.02 4.56 8.27
C ALA A 85 -0.44 5.44 9.38
N SER A 86 0.62 6.17 9.05
CA SER A 86 1.22 7.22 9.87
C SER A 86 1.41 8.49 9.04
N VAL A 87 1.08 9.63 9.64
CA VAL A 87 1.29 10.96 9.09
C VAL A 87 2.40 11.63 9.90
N LYS A 88 3.40 12.17 9.20
CA LYS A 88 4.47 12.98 9.78
C LYS A 88 4.48 14.35 9.12
N ALA A 89 4.48 15.41 9.92
CA ALA A 89 4.46 16.79 9.47
C ALA A 89 5.83 17.46 9.73
N GLU A 90 6.43 18.02 8.69
CA GLU A 90 7.66 18.80 8.77
C GLU A 90 7.46 20.20 8.17
N LEU A 91 8.27 21.19 8.59
CA LEU A 91 8.21 22.54 8.03
C LEU A 91 9.18 22.65 6.84
N GLY A 92 8.63 22.65 5.64
CA GLY A 92 9.34 22.78 4.38
C GLY A 92 9.36 24.21 3.81
N LYS A 93 9.89 24.33 2.60
CA LYS A 93 9.73 25.52 1.74
C LYS A 93 8.87 25.13 0.54
N PRO A 94 7.85 25.92 0.18
CA PRO A 94 6.97 25.57 -0.93
C PRO A 94 7.72 25.58 -2.27
N SER A 95 7.18 24.87 -3.25
CA SER A 95 7.79 24.77 -4.58
C SER A 95 7.82 26.13 -5.27
N ALA A 96 8.92 26.46 -5.95
CA ALA A 96 9.04 27.70 -6.73
C ALA A 96 8.01 27.80 -7.89
N LEU A 97 7.38 26.68 -8.27
CA LEU A 97 6.28 26.64 -9.26
C LEU A 97 4.90 26.87 -8.62
N HIS A 98 4.74 26.56 -7.33
CA HIS A 98 3.48 26.62 -6.57
C HIS A 98 3.76 27.14 -5.14
N PRO A 99 4.07 28.44 -4.97
CA PRO A 99 4.35 29.04 -3.66
C PRO A 99 3.10 29.16 -2.75
N ASP A 100 1.94 28.90 -3.34
CA ASP A 100 0.58 28.90 -2.79
C ASP A 100 0.15 27.54 -2.20
N LYS A 101 0.99 26.50 -2.32
CA LYS A 101 0.66 25.13 -1.91
C LYS A 101 1.76 24.49 -1.06
N GLY A 102 1.35 23.83 0.02
CA GLY A 102 2.19 22.87 0.72
C GLY A 102 2.36 21.58 -0.06
N LYS A 103 3.05 20.62 0.54
CA LYS A 103 3.46 19.38 -0.11
C LYS A 103 2.92 18.18 0.65
N VAL A 104 2.44 17.18 -0.07
CA VAL A 104 2.06 15.87 0.46
C VAL A 104 2.83 14.82 -0.33
N VAL A 105 3.38 13.83 0.37
CA VAL A 105 4.03 12.65 -0.21
C VAL A 105 3.37 11.42 0.40
N ILE A 106 2.81 10.56 -0.45
CA ILE A 106 2.17 9.31 -0.03
C ILE A 106 3.08 8.16 -0.43
N PHE A 107 3.35 7.26 0.50
CA PHE A 107 4.09 6.03 0.28
C PHE A 107 3.29 4.84 0.83
N VAL A 108 3.10 3.81 0.00
CA VAL A 108 2.52 2.53 0.41
C VAL A 108 3.60 1.46 0.36
N ASP A 109 3.70 0.69 1.43
CA ASP A 109 4.48 -0.55 1.52
C ASP A 109 3.53 -1.76 1.62
N CYS A 110 3.81 -2.80 0.84
CA CYS A 110 3.06 -4.04 0.79
C CYS A 110 3.91 -5.16 1.40
N SER A 111 3.75 -5.39 2.71
CA SER A 111 4.59 -6.35 3.43
C SER A 111 4.51 -7.75 2.82
N ALA A 112 5.66 -8.40 2.64
CA ALA A 112 5.72 -9.81 2.21
C ALA A 112 5.01 -10.78 3.19
N VAL A 113 4.71 -10.35 4.42
CA VAL A 113 3.90 -11.10 5.39
C VAL A 113 2.39 -11.04 5.05
N ALA A 114 1.95 -10.02 4.33
CA ALA A 114 0.53 -9.73 4.10
C ALA A 114 -0.13 -10.63 3.05
N GLU A 115 0.63 -11.07 2.05
CA GLU A 115 0.23 -12.04 1.03
C GLU A 115 1.48 -12.66 0.39
N PRO A 116 1.57 -13.99 0.18
CA PRO A 116 2.72 -14.60 -0.53
C PRO A 116 2.91 -14.08 -1.96
N THR A 117 1.87 -13.53 -2.57
CA THR A 117 1.90 -12.86 -3.88
C THR A 117 2.76 -11.58 -3.87
N PHE A 118 3.00 -10.99 -2.69
CA PHE A 118 3.77 -9.75 -2.57
C PHE A 118 5.29 -10.00 -2.47
N GLU A 119 5.74 -11.26 -2.35
CA GLU A 119 7.17 -11.58 -2.36
C GLU A 119 7.87 -11.15 -3.66
N GLY A 120 9.08 -10.58 -3.52
CA GLY A 120 9.84 -10.05 -4.65
C GLY A 120 9.19 -8.79 -5.23
N ARG A 121 8.91 -8.79 -6.53
CA ARG A 121 8.39 -7.60 -7.24
C ARG A 121 6.87 -7.44 -7.20
N GLY A 122 6.12 -8.45 -6.73
CA GLY A 122 4.66 -8.38 -6.70
C GLY A 122 4.13 -7.31 -5.76
N GLY A 123 4.80 -7.10 -4.62
CA GLY A 123 4.48 -6.01 -3.69
C GLY A 123 4.80 -4.62 -4.26
N GLU A 124 5.94 -4.48 -4.94
CA GLU A 124 6.43 -3.19 -5.49
C GLU A 124 5.47 -2.60 -6.55
N GLU A 125 4.96 -3.43 -7.47
CA GLU A 125 4.04 -2.99 -8.52
C GLU A 125 2.69 -2.55 -7.94
N LEU A 126 2.11 -3.36 -7.05
CA LEU A 126 0.85 -3.05 -6.37
C LEU A 126 0.97 -1.83 -5.45
N SER A 127 2.07 -1.67 -4.72
CA SER A 127 2.23 -0.54 -3.80
C SER A 127 2.44 0.78 -4.54
N ALA A 128 3.09 0.76 -5.71
CA ALA A 128 3.17 1.91 -6.62
C ALA A 128 1.78 2.27 -7.19
N GLU A 129 0.98 1.29 -7.64
CA GLU A 129 -0.39 1.54 -8.10
C GLU A 129 -1.28 2.13 -6.99
N LEU A 130 -1.22 1.57 -5.78
CA LEU A 130 -1.98 2.07 -4.63
C LEU A 130 -1.54 3.49 -4.22
N SER A 131 -0.24 3.79 -4.23
CA SER A 131 0.27 5.13 -3.93
C SER A 131 -0.28 6.18 -4.91
N VAL A 132 -0.23 5.89 -6.22
CA VAL A 132 -0.75 6.78 -7.28
C VAL A 132 -2.28 6.88 -7.25
N ALA A 133 -2.98 5.82 -6.86
CA ALA A 133 -4.44 5.87 -6.65
C ALA A 133 -4.81 6.77 -5.47
N LEU A 134 -4.14 6.63 -4.33
CA LEU A 134 -4.34 7.45 -3.14
C LEU A 134 -3.99 8.93 -3.39
N GLU A 135 -2.91 9.22 -4.11
CA GLU A 135 -2.53 10.58 -4.50
C GLU A 135 -3.67 11.28 -5.27
N ARG A 136 -4.25 10.60 -6.27
CA ARG A 136 -5.38 11.12 -7.05
C ARG A 136 -6.66 11.30 -6.23
N CYS A 137 -6.88 10.46 -5.22
CA CYS A 137 -8.04 10.56 -4.32
C CYS A 137 -7.87 11.67 -3.27
N LEU A 138 -6.66 11.84 -2.71
CA LEU A 138 -6.42 12.76 -1.60
C LEU A 138 -6.07 14.17 -2.08
N LEU A 139 -5.33 14.34 -3.18
CA LEU A 139 -4.98 15.66 -3.73
C LEU A 139 -5.97 16.14 -4.79
N GLY A 140 -6.90 15.27 -5.20
CA GLY A 140 -7.80 15.49 -6.31
C GLY A 140 -7.13 15.35 -7.68
N GLY A 141 -7.95 15.39 -8.73
CA GLY A 141 -7.44 15.46 -10.11
C GLY A 141 -6.85 16.84 -10.45
N THR A 142 -6.55 17.05 -11.73
CA THR A 142 -6.03 18.34 -12.27
C THR A 142 -6.94 19.55 -12.04
N SER A 143 -8.17 19.35 -11.55
CA SER A 143 -9.13 20.39 -11.16
C SER A 143 -9.20 20.65 -9.65
N GLY A 144 -8.53 19.85 -8.80
CA GLY A 144 -8.67 19.88 -7.33
C GLY A 144 -10.03 19.42 -6.79
N ALA A 145 -11.01 19.16 -7.66
CA ALA A 145 -12.34 18.76 -7.25
C ALA A 145 -12.34 17.35 -6.63
N GLY A 146 -12.85 17.23 -5.41
CA GLY A 146 -12.88 15.97 -4.66
C GLY A 146 -11.60 15.63 -3.90
N ALA A 147 -10.64 16.57 -3.78
CA ALA A 147 -9.47 16.39 -2.91
C ALA A 147 -9.90 16.16 -1.45
N GLY A 148 -9.28 15.17 -0.80
CA GLY A 148 -9.41 14.93 0.64
C GLY A 148 -8.53 15.83 1.50
N ILE A 149 -7.50 16.45 0.93
CA ILE A 149 -6.56 17.36 1.61
C ILE A 149 -6.42 18.65 0.78
N ASP A 150 -6.69 19.81 1.39
CA ASP A 150 -6.46 21.12 0.76
C ASP A 150 -5.01 21.56 0.92
N LEU A 151 -4.26 21.52 -0.19
CA LEU A 151 -2.85 21.94 -0.23
C LEU A 151 -2.61 23.43 0.08
N THR A 152 -3.62 24.30 -0.03
CA THR A 152 -3.48 25.73 0.29
C THR A 152 -3.51 25.98 1.79
N SER A 153 -4.29 25.21 2.54
CA SER A 153 -4.32 25.22 4.02
C SER A 153 -2.99 24.81 4.67
N LEU A 154 -2.09 24.18 3.91
CA LEU A 154 -0.75 23.78 4.34
C LEU A 154 0.29 24.92 4.26
N ILE A 155 -0.06 26.12 3.78
CA ILE A 155 0.82 27.29 3.80
C ILE A 155 0.83 27.95 5.18
N VAL A 156 2.01 28.07 5.79
CA VAL A 156 2.21 28.80 7.07
C VAL A 156 2.63 30.24 6.81
N ALA A 157 3.48 30.45 5.80
CA ALA A 157 3.88 31.77 5.32
C ALA A 157 4.13 31.70 3.80
N GLU A 158 3.31 32.41 3.03
CA GLU A 158 3.30 32.41 1.56
C GLU A 158 4.71 32.58 0.96
N GLY A 159 5.10 31.67 0.06
CA GLY A 159 6.43 31.65 -0.58
C GLY A 159 7.62 31.45 0.37
N LYS A 160 7.41 31.15 1.66
CA LYS A 160 8.48 31.05 2.68
C LYS A 160 8.49 29.73 3.43
N ILE A 161 7.35 29.32 4.00
CA ILE A 161 7.21 28.16 4.88
C ILE A 161 5.87 27.47 4.60
N CYS A 162 5.92 26.16 4.40
CA CYS A 162 4.75 25.29 4.26
C CYS A 162 4.90 24.05 5.15
N TRP A 163 3.80 23.33 5.36
CA TRP A 163 3.83 21.96 5.82
C TRP A 163 4.16 21.02 4.66
N ASP A 164 5.17 20.19 4.89
CA ASP A 164 5.48 18.99 4.13
C ASP A 164 4.91 17.79 4.92
N LEU A 165 3.86 17.16 4.39
CA LEU A 165 3.23 15.99 4.99
C LEU A 165 3.75 14.72 4.32
N TYR A 166 4.31 13.81 5.12
CA TYR A 166 4.69 12.47 4.70
C TYR A 166 3.65 11.49 5.25
N ILE A 167 3.06 10.69 4.37
CA ILE A 167 1.98 9.75 4.66
C ILE A 167 2.47 8.35 4.30
N ASP A 168 3.05 7.66 5.28
CA ASP A 168 3.58 6.31 5.15
C ASP A 168 2.49 5.30 5.56
N SER A 169 2.17 4.34 4.69
CA SER A 169 1.14 3.33 4.94
C SER A 169 1.66 1.91 4.68
N LEU A 170 1.45 1.00 5.63
CA LEU A 170 1.89 -0.39 5.60
C LEU A 170 0.68 -1.34 5.52
N VAL A 171 0.64 -2.19 4.50
CA VAL A 171 -0.30 -3.31 4.43
C VAL A 171 0.24 -4.49 5.25
N ILE A 172 -0.54 -4.93 6.24
CA ILE A 172 -0.21 -6.04 7.16
C ILE A 172 -0.91 -7.34 6.75
N SER A 173 -2.11 -7.27 6.15
CA SER A 173 -2.78 -8.43 5.56
C SER A 173 -3.72 -8.04 4.42
N SER A 174 -3.73 -8.87 3.37
CA SER A 174 -4.55 -8.70 2.18
C SER A 174 -5.77 -9.63 2.18
N ASP A 175 -6.97 -9.05 2.08
CA ASP A 175 -8.23 -9.76 1.75
C ASP A 175 -9.01 -8.91 0.73
N GLY A 176 -8.28 -8.28 -0.19
CA GLY A 176 -8.79 -7.28 -1.14
C GLY A 176 -9.32 -5.99 -0.48
N ASN A 177 -9.84 -5.07 -1.30
CA ASN A 177 -10.34 -3.75 -0.89
C ASN A 177 -9.30 -2.85 -0.17
N LEU A 178 -8.02 -3.00 -0.54
CA LEU A 178 -6.89 -2.26 0.06
C LEU A 178 -7.02 -0.74 -0.08
N LEU A 179 -7.51 -0.24 -1.22
CA LEU A 179 -7.61 1.21 -1.48
C LEU A 179 -8.53 1.91 -0.45
N ASP A 180 -9.71 1.36 -0.19
CA ASP A 180 -10.64 1.88 0.83
C ASP A 180 -10.05 1.77 2.25
N ALA A 181 -9.35 0.67 2.55
CA ALA A 181 -8.72 0.46 3.84
C ALA A 181 -7.62 1.51 4.10
N LEU A 182 -6.76 1.74 3.10
CA LEU A 182 -5.70 2.75 3.14
C LEU A 182 -6.28 4.16 3.20
N GLY A 183 -7.28 4.47 2.38
CA GLY A 183 -7.97 5.77 2.40
C GLY A 183 -8.63 6.06 3.76
N ALA A 184 -9.24 5.06 4.39
CA ALA A 184 -9.76 5.17 5.75
C ALA A 184 -8.65 5.37 6.80
N SER A 185 -7.56 4.59 6.76
CA SER A 185 -6.45 4.74 7.71
C SER A 185 -5.70 6.06 7.57
N ILE A 186 -5.62 6.62 6.36
CA ILE A 186 -5.02 7.93 6.14
C ILE A 186 -5.97 9.04 6.61
N LYS A 187 -7.28 8.91 6.38
CA LYS A 187 -8.24 9.98 6.72
C LYS A 187 -8.52 10.09 8.23
N VAL A 188 -8.72 8.99 8.96
CA VAL A 188 -9.12 9.06 10.37
C VAL A 188 -8.20 9.94 11.24
N PRO A 189 -6.85 9.88 11.13
CA PRO A 189 -5.94 10.76 11.86
C PRO A 189 -6.09 12.28 11.63
N TYR A 190 -6.86 12.73 10.62
CA TYR A 190 -7.16 14.15 10.40
C TYR A 190 -8.51 14.59 11.00
N ASP A 191 -9.42 13.66 11.26
CA ASP A 191 -10.79 13.93 11.72
C ASP A 191 -10.98 13.66 13.24
N ASP A 192 -9.96 13.17 13.96
CA ASP A 192 -10.07 12.70 15.36
C ASP A 192 -10.16 13.91 16.34
N PRO A 193 -11.29 14.14 17.03
CA PRO A 193 -11.58 15.41 17.73
C PRO A 193 -10.98 15.49 19.14
N LEU A 194 -9.88 14.77 19.40
CA LEU A 194 -9.29 14.61 20.74
C LEU A 194 -8.08 15.51 21.01
N ASP A 195 -7.52 16.16 19.99
CA ASP A 195 -6.39 17.09 20.08
C ASP A 195 -6.82 18.57 19.95
N ALA A 196 -7.93 18.95 20.62
CA ALA A 196 -8.55 20.30 20.58
C ALA A 196 -8.86 20.87 21.98
#